data_AF-A0A264Y6U4-F1
#
_entry.id   AF-A0A264Y6U4-F1
#
_cell.length_a   1.000
_cell.length_b   1.000
_cell.length_c   1.000
_cell.angle_alpha   90.00
_cell.angle_beta   90.00
_cell.angle_gamma   90.00
#
_symmetry.space_group_name_H-M   'P 1'
#
loop_
_entity.id
_entity.type
_entity.pdbx_description
1 polymer ?
#
loop_
_entity_poly.entity_id
_entity_poly.type
_entity_poly.pdbx_seq_one_letter_code
_entity_poly.pdbx_strand_id
1 'polypeptide(L)'
;MVSNLEKAEAEKQATIAELEDYMKNHLGDAVEIKAKITATRKELWDVRDKLNDKKMKLAQAKLQLDELQKNTSHIAARNREIKADFEKTAVSYQQQMINKIWAQAGMKALAEIADIYPRMTSIHDSSLFDDSFAMDFINYGDKIIYCAMYLYVGYINEATNFAESQGGGGSDTKDWGREKDEDEIEWIRRCLRQATKMMKPMKRKGLSR
;
A
#
# COMPACT_ATOMS: atom_id res chain seq x y z
N MET A 1 25.19 12.21 -30.45
CA MET A 1 25.92 13.47 -30.12
C MET A 1 27.42 13.25 -29.98
N VAL A 2 27.92 12.43 -29.04
CA VAL A 2 29.37 12.10 -28.94
C VAL A 2 29.88 11.39 -30.21
N SER A 3 29.16 10.36 -30.65
CA SER A 3 29.47 9.64 -31.91
C SER A 3 29.55 10.56 -33.14
N ASN A 4 28.70 11.58 -33.25
CA ASN A 4 28.76 12.55 -34.35
C ASN A 4 30.03 13.41 -34.30
N LEU A 5 30.50 13.77 -33.11
CA LEU A 5 31.73 14.55 -32.92
C LEU A 5 32.97 13.69 -33.16
N GLU A 6 32.96 12.41 -32.77
CA GLU A 6 34.03 11.45 -33.10
C GLU A 6 34.14 11.25 -34.62
N LYS A 7 32.99 11.17 -35.31
CA LYS A 7 32.97 11.12 -36.78
C LYS A 7 33.52 12.40 -37.41
N ALA A 8 33.13 13.57 -36.92
CA ALA A 8 33.61 14.86 -37.41
C ALA A 8 35.11 15.07 -37.15
N GLU A 9 35.63 14.59 -36.01
CA GLU A 9 37.06 14.58 -35.72
C GLU A 9 37.81 13.71 -36.75
N ALA A 10 37.34 12.49 -36.99
CA ALA A 10 37.95 11.58 -37.97
C ALA A 10 37.92 12.15 -39.40
N GLU A 11 36.79 12.73 -39.82
CA GLU A 11 36.62 13.37 -41.13
C GLU A 11 37.60 14.54 -41.30
N LYS A 12 37.70 15.45 -40.32
CA LYS A 12 38.62 16.60 -40.38
C LYS A 12 40.08 16.18 -40.34
N GLN A 13 40.41 15.13 -39.58
CA GLN A 13 41.76 14.57 -39.54
C GLN A 13 42.15 13.98 -40.92
N ALA A 14 41.21 13.29 -41.59
CA ALA A 14 41.40 12.79 -42.94
C ALA A 14 41.59 13.92 -43.97
N THR A 15 40.76 14.97 -43.92
CA THR A 15 40.89 16.13 -44.81
C THR A 15 42.24 16.85 -44.65
N ILE A 16 42.75 16.97 -43.42
CA ILE A 16 44.10 17.53 -43.19
C ILE A 16 45.17 16.65 -43.86
N ALA A 17 45.08 15.32 -43.71
CA ALA A 17 46.03 14.39 -44.32
C ALA A 17 46.01 14.46 -45.86
N GLU A 18 44.83 14.54 -46.46
CA GLU A 18 44.65 14.71 -47.91
C GLU A 18 45.23 16.03 -48.42
N LEU A 19 44.98 17.14 -47.72
CA LEU A 19 45.52 18.46 -48.07
C LEU A 19 47.05 18.52 -47.92
N GLU A 20 47.60 17.89 -46.88
CA GLU A 20 49.06 17.79 -46.67
C GLU A 20 49.74 16.97 -47.76
N ASP A 21 49.12 15.87 -48.20
CA ASP A 21 49.62 15.04 -49.31
C ASP A 21 49.54 15.78 -50.65
N TYR A 22 48.41 16.45 -50.93
CA TYR A 22 48.21 17.25 -52.14
C TYR A 22 49.26 18.37 -52.26
N MET A 23 49.56 19.07 -51.16
CA MET A 23 50.56 20.14 -51.10
C MET A 23 51.98 19.65 -51.39
N LYS A 24 52.35 18.42 -50.99
CA LYS A 24 53.67 17.84 -51.32
C LYS A 24 53.86 17.64 -52.81
N ASN A 25 52.78 17.38 -53.53
CA ASN A 25 52.80 17.05 -54.96
C ASN A 25 52.53 18.27 -55.87
N HIS A 26 52.04 19.40 -55.34
CA HIS A 26 51.64 20.60 -56.11
C HIS A 26 52.11 21.91 -55.44
N LEU A 27 53.34 22.33 -55.75
CA LEU A 27 53.99 23.51 -55.14
C LEU A 27 53.38 24.87 -55.54
N GLY A 28 52.63 24.94 -56.64
CA GLY A 28 52.04 26.18 -57.17
C GLY A 28 50.95 26.80 -56.28
N ASP A 29 50.20 25.97 -55.55
CA ASP A 29 49.03 26.39 -54.74
C ASP A 29 49.30 26.38 -53.22
N ALA A 30 50.58 26.27 -52.83
CA ALA A 30 51.00 26.00 -51.46
C ALA A 30 50.51 27.02 -50.41
N VAL A 31 50.29 28.28 -50.81
CA VAL A 31 49.80 29.33 -49.91
C VAL A 31 48.33 29.11 -49.54
N GLU A 32 47.48 28.81 -50.53
CA GLU A 32 46.05 28.59 -50.31
C GLU A 32 45.81 27.28 -49.54
N ILE A 33 46.55 26.22 -49.88
CA ILE A 33 46.46 24.93 -49.19
C ILE A 33 46.90 25.06 -47.73
N LYS A 34 47.98 25.81 -47.43
CA LYS A 34 48.39 26.11 -46.04
C LYS A 34 47.31 26.85 -45.26
N ALA A 35 46.63 27.81 -45.88
CA ALA A 35 45.54 28.53 -45.24
C ALA A 35 44.37 27.59 -44.90
N LYS A 36 43.99 26.70 -45.82
CA LYS A 36 42.96 25.68 -45.59
C LYS A 36 43.36 24.69 -44.48
N ILE A 37 44.60 24.18 -44.48
CA ILE A 37 45.10 23.30 -43.41
C ILE A 37 45.02 24.00 -42.05
N THR A 38 45.40 25.28 -41.98
CA THR A 38 45.38 26.05 -40.73
C THR A 38 43.94 26.25 -40.23
N ALA A 39 43.00 26.58 -41.13
CA ALA A 39 41.59 26.70 -40.80
C ALA A 39 41.01 25.36 -40.30
N THR A 40 41.25 24.26 -41.03
CA THR A 40 40.75 22.93 -40.65
C THR A 40 41.35 22.44 -39.33
N ARG A 41 42.63 22.76 -39.04
CA ARG A 41 43.25 22.46 -37.74
C ARG A 41 42.59 23.21 -36.58
N LYS A 42 42.19 24.47 -36.79
CA LYS A 42 41.44 25.23 -35.79
C LYS A 42 40.08 24.59 -35.51
N GLU A 43 39.35 24.23 -36.56
CA GLU A 43 38.06 23.55 -36.42
C GLU A 43 38.19 22.17 -35.76
N LEU A 44 39.26 21.42 -36.07
CA LEU A 44 39.57 20.14 -35.41
C LEU A 44 39.77 20.34 -33.91
N TRP A 45 40.49 21.40 -33.52
CA TRP A 45 40.69 21.74 -32.11
C TRP A 45 39.35 22.04 -31.41
N ASP A 46 38.48 22.85 -32.02
CA ASP A 46 37.15 23.16 -31.47
C ASP A 46 36.27 21.90 -31.32
N VAL A 47 36.35 20.96 -32.28
CA VAL A 47 35.63 19.68 -32.21
C VAL A 47 36.17 18.82 -31.07
N ARG A 48 37.49 18.74 -30.90
CA ARG A 48 38.14 17.95 -29.86
C ARG A 48 37.86 18.49 -28.46
N ASP A 49 37.87 19.81 -28.29
CA ASP A 49 37.50 20.46 -27.03
C ASP A 49 36.05 20.13 -26.61
N LYS A 50 35.10 20.30 -27.55
CA LYS A 50 33.69 19.92 -27.34
C LYS A 50 33.50 18.44 -27.07
N LEU A 51 34.28 17.58 -27.73
CA LEU A 51 34.24 16.14 -27.53
C LEU A 51 34.68 15.77 -26.11
N ASN A 52 35.77 16.37 -25.62
CA ASN A 52 36.28 16.16 -24.27
C ASN A 52 35.28 16.61 -23.21
N ASP A 53 34.72 17.81 -23.33
CA ASP A 53 33.67 18.31 -22.42
C ASP A 53 32.48 17.34 -22.35
N LYS A 54 32.00 16.86 -23.51
CA LYS A 54 30.88 15.91 -23.55
C LYS A 54 31.23 14.53 -22.98
N LYS A 55 32.46 14.04 -23.20
CA LYS A 55 32.95 12.78 -22.60
C LYS A 55 33.01 12.89 -21.08
N MET A 56 33.49 14.01 -20.54
CA MET A 56 33.50 14.26 -19.09
C MET A 56 32.08 14.30 -18.52
N LYS A 57 31.17 15.06 -19.13
CA LYS A 57 29.76 15.13 -18.71
C LYS A 57 29.07 13.77 -18.77
N LEU A 58 29.36 12.96 -19.79
CA LEU A 58 28.83 11.61 -19.92
C LEU A 58 29.35 10.70 -18.79
N ALA A 59 30.63 10.79 -18.43
CA ALA A 59 31.19 10.02 -17.32
C ALA A 59 30.52 10.39 -15.98
N GLN A 60 30.34 11.70 -15.73
CA GLN A 60 29.64 12.18 -14.53
C GLN A 60 28.18 11.71 -14.49
N ALA A 61 27.45 11.82 -15.60
CA ALA A 61 26.07 11.35 -15.69
C ALA A 61 25.95 9.85 -15.45
N LYS A 62 26.92 9.04 -15.91
CA LYS A 62 26.96 7.60 -15.63
C LYS A 62 27.16 7.28 -14.15
N LEU A 63 28.03 8.03 -13.46
CA LEU A 63 28.22 7.87 -12.01
C LEU A 63 26.95 8.24 -11.23
N GLN A 64 26.30 9.35 -11.60
CA GLN A 64 25.03 9.76 -11.00
C GLN A 64 23.93 8.73 -11.25
N LEU A 65 23.88 8.14 -12.45
CA LEU A 65 22.92 7.08 -12.76
C LEU A 65 23.12 5.85 -11.87
N ASP A 66 24.37 5.41 -11.68
CA ASP A 66 24.70 4.26 -10.81
C ASP A 66 24.31 4.54 -9.35
N GLU A 67 24.59 5.74 -8.84
CA GLU A 67 24.20 6.17 -7.50
C GLU A 67 22.67 6.19 -7.34
N LEU A 68 21.95 6.75 -8.32
CA LEU A 68 20.49 6.76 -8.32
C LEU A 68 19.89 5.35 -8.39
N GLN A 69 20.49 4.46 -9.17
CA GLN A 69 20.07 3.05 -9.24
C GLN A 69 20.24 2.34 -7.89
N LYS A 70 21.36 2.57 -7.20
CA LYS A 70 21.60 2.05 -5.84
C LYS A 70 20.61 2.61 -4.82
N ASN A 71 20.34 3.91 -4.86
CA ASN A 71 19.36 4.54 -3.97
C ASN A 71 17.95 4.01 -4.23
N THR A 72 17.58 3.82 -5.51
CA THR A 72 16.28 3.28 -5.89
C THR A 72 16.10 1.84 -5.39
N SER A 73 17.12 0.99 -5.55
CA SER A 73 17.05 -0.40 -5.07
C SER A 73 16.97 -0.47 -3.54
N HIS A 74 17.72 0.37 -2.83
CA HIS A 74 17.66 0.48 -1.37
C HIS A 74 16.29 0.96 -0.88
N ILE A 75 15.73 2.02 -1.48
CA ILE A 75 14.38 2.51 -1.13
C ILE A 75 13.33 1.44 -1.41
N ALA A 76 13.44 0.73 -2.55
CA ALA A 76 12.51 -0.35 -2.87
C ALA A 76 12.59 -1.50 -1.86
N ALA A 77 13.78 -1.86 -1.39
CA ALA A 77 13.95 -2.87 -0.33
C ALA A 77 13.33 -2.42 0.99
N ARG A 78 13.64 -1.20 1.45
CA ARG A 78 13.07 -0.62 2.67
C ARG A 78 11.54 -0.52 2.62
N ASN A 79 10.98 -0.16 1.47
CA ASN A 79 9.53 -0.11 1.29
C ASN A 79 8.88 -1.50 1.42
N ARG A 80 9.56 -2.58 0.96
CA ARG A 80 9.07 -3.95 1.16
C ARG A 80 9.10 -4.35 2.63
N GLU A 81 10.15 -4.00 3.36
CA GLU A 81 10.27 -4.26 4.80
C GLU A 81 9.18 -3.53 5.59
N ILE A 82 9.01 -2.22 5.36
CA ILE A 82 7.96 -1.41 5.99
C ILE A 82 6.57 -2.02 5.74
N LYS A 83 6.30 -2.45 4.50
CA LYS A 83 5.03 -3.10 4.16
C LYS A 83 4.84 -4.40 4.93
N ALA A 84 5.85 -5.26 5.01
CA ALA A 84 5.78 -6.52 5.73
C ALA A 84 5.58 -6.32 7.24
N ASP A 85 6.28 -5.36 7.85
CA ASP A 85 6.13 -5.03 9.26
C ASP A 85 4.75 -4.45 9.57
N PHE A 86 4.22 -3.61 8.66
CA PHE A 86 2.86 -3.09 8.78
C PHE A 86 1.82 -4.22 8.72
N GLU A 87 1.93 -5.12 7.74
CA GLU A 87 1.04 -6.28 7.61
C GLU A 87 1.09 -7.18 8.86
N LYS A 88 2.29 -7.49 9.35
CA LYS A 88 2.47 -8.28 10.57
C LYS A 88 1.85 -7.61 11.80
N THR A 89 2.07 -6.30 11.96
CA THR A 89 1.51 -5.53 13.08
C THR A 89 -0.01 -5.44 12.98
N ALA A 90 -0.55 -5.21 11.78
CA ALA A 90 -1.99 -5.16 11.54
C ALA A 90 -2.67 -6.50 11.89
N VAL A 91 -2.10 -7.63 11.46
CA VAL A 91 -2.61 -8.97 11.79
C VAL A 91 -2.55 -9.22 13.30
N SER A 92 -1.44 -8.86 13.95
CA SER A 92 -1.32 -9.02 15.41
C SER A 92 -2.35 -8.19 16.18
N TYR A 93 -2.54 -6.94 15.78
CA TYR A 93 -3.54 -6.05 16.37
C TYR A 93 -4.96 -6.59 16.18
N GLN A 94 -5.30 -7.01 14.97
CA GLN A 94 -6.59 -7.64 14.67
C GLN A 94 -6.83 -8.88 15.54
N GLN A 95 -5.84 -9.75 15.69
CA GLN A 95 -5.97 -10.95 16.52
C GLN A 95 -6.17 -10.62 18.00
N GLN A 96 -5.41 -9.65 18.54
CA GLN A 96 -5.56 -9.22 19.93
C GLN A 96 -6.95 -8.65 20.20
N MET A 97 -7.45 -7.81 19.29
CA MET A 97 -8.77 -7.23 19.35
C MET A 97 -9.88 -8.30 19.29
N ILE A 98 -9.79 -9.22 18.32
CA ILE A 98 -10.73 -10.35 18.18
C ILE A 98 -10.75 -11.20 19.47
N ASN A 99 -9.58 -11.50 20.04
CA ASN A 99 -9.49 -12.27 21.28
C ASN A 99 -10.18 -11.56 22.46
N LYS A 100 -10.05 -10.23 22.58
CA LYS A 100 -10.76 -9.45 23.62
C LYS A 100 -12.28 -9.49 23.41
N ILE A 101 -12.76 -9.35 22.18
CA ILE A 101 -14.20 -9.41 21.86
C ILE A 101 -14.75 -10.81 22.19
N TRP A 102 -14.05 -11.88 21.79
CA TRP A 102 -14.39 -13.27 22.16
C TRP A 102 -14.45 -13.48 23.67
N ALA A 103 -13.44 -12.99 24.40
CA ALA A 103 -13.40 -13.11 25.85
C ALA A 103 -14.59 -12.42 26.52
N GLN A 104 -14.95 -11.20 26.08
CA GLN A 104 -16.10 -10.48 26.63
C GLN A 104 -17.42 -11.15 26.28
N ALA A 105 -17.58 -11.65 25.05
CA ALA A 105 -18.77 -12.40 24.65
C ALA A 105 -18.92 -13.69 25.46
N GLY A 106 -17.84 -14.46 25.60
CA GLY A 106 -17.81 -15.68 26.41
C GLY A 106 -18.14 -15.41 27.87
N MET A 107 -17.54 -14.38 28.49
CA MET A 107 -17.87 -13.99 29.86
C MET A 107 -19.33 -13.58 30.03
N LYS A 108 -19.91 -12.85 29.06
CA LYS A 108 -21.33 -12.49 29.10
C LYS A 108 -22.24 -13.72 29.00
N ALA A 109 -21.96 -14.62 28.06
CA ALA A 109 -22.73 -15.86 27.91
C ALA A 109 -22.63 -16.75 29.16
N LEU A 110 -21.43 -16.91 29.73
CA LEU A 110 -21.22 -17.67 30.96
C LEU A 110 -21.94 -17.05 32.16
N ALA A 111 -21.93 -15.72 32.29
CA ALA A 111 -22.64 -15.02 33.36
C ALA A 111 -24.16 -15.23 33.28
N GLU A 112 -24.74 -15.17 32.07
CA GLU A 112 -26.17 -15.46 31.88
C GLU A 112 -26.51 -16.93 32.15
N ILE A 113 -25.67 -17.87 31.71
CA ILE A 113 -25.83 -19.29 32.03
C ILE A 113 -25.77 -19.51 33.54
N ALA A 114 -24.81 -18.91 34.24
CA ALA A 114 -24.67 -19.04 35.70
C ALA A 114 -25.85 -18.45 36.46
N ASP A 115 -26.52 -17.42 35.91
CA ASP A 115 -27.72 -16.81 36.48
C ASP A 115 -28.98 -17.65 36.23
N ILE A 116 -29.10 -18.25 35.04
CA ILE A 116 -30.25 -19.05 34.63
C ILE A 116 -30.21 -20.47 35.21
N TYR A 117 -29.03 -21.11 35.21
CA TYR A 117 -28.88 -22.52 35.57
C TYR A 117 -29.49 -22.89 36.94
N PRO A 118 -29.30 -22.12 38.02
CA PRO A 118 -29.91 -22.43 39.33
C PRO A 118 -31.45 -22.34 39.34
N ARG A 119 -32.06 -21.68 38.36
CA ARG A 119 -33.52 -21.54 38.23
C ARG A 119 -34.15 -22.69 37.45
N MET A 120 -33.33 -23.48 36.74
CA MET A 120 -33.81 -24.67 36.04
C MET A 120 -34.11 -25.77 37.05
N THR A 121 -35.37 -26.19 37.07
CA THR A 121 -35.87 -27.30 37.87
C THR A 121 -36.07 -28.56 37.03
N SER A 122 -36.18 -28.40 35.71
CA SER A 122 -36.32 -29.48 34.74
C SER A 122 -35.68 -29.12 33.39
N ILE A 123 -35.43 -30.12 32.55
CA ILE A 123 -34.94 -29.95 31.17
C ILE A 123 -35.96 -29.17 30.31
N HIS A 124 -37.25 -29.19 30.69
CA HIS A 124 -38.30 -28.42 30.02
C HIS A 124 -38.22 -26.90 30.28
N ASP A 125 -37.36 -26.45 31.21
CA ASP A 125 -37.18 -25.03 31.53
C ASP A 125 -36.22 -24.33 30.55
N SER A 126 -35.96 -24.92 29.37
CA SER A 126 -35.07 -24.33 28.35
C SER A 126 -35.56 -22.97 27.84
N SER A 127 -36.86 -22.67 27.99
CA SER A 127 -37.44 -21.36 27.70
C SER A 127 -36.90 -20.23 28.59
N LEU A 128 -36.26 -20.54 29.73
CA LEU A 128 -35.56 -19.53 30.54
C LEU A 128 -34.39 -18.87 29.79
N PHE A 129 -33.92 -19.50 28.71
CA PHE A 129 -32.92 -18.95 27.82
C PHE A 129 -33.49 -18.21 26.61
N ASP A 130 -34.82 -18.14 26.46
CA ASP A 130 -35.44 -17.41 25.37
C ASP A 130 -35.02 -15.94 25.42
N ASP A 131 -34.66 -15.39 24.27
CA ASP A 131 -34.11 -14.03 24.11
C ASP A 131 -32.82 -13.71 24.90
N SER A 132 -32.15 -14.72 25.50
CA SER A 132 -30.85 -14.54 26.16
C SER A 132 -29.71 -14.33 25.16
N PHE A 133 -28.70 -13.56 25.56
CA PHE A 133 -27.46 -13.45 24.78
C PHE A 133 -26.74 -14.80 24.73
N ALA A 134 -26.80 -15.60 25.79
CA ALA A 134 -26.23 -16.95 25.79
C ALA A 134 -26.75 -17.79 24.61
N MET A 135 -28.07 -17.78 24.35
CA MET A 135 -28.63 -18.50 23.19
C MET A 135 -28.33 -17.82 21.86
N ASP A 136 -28.36 -16.49 21.80
CA ASP A 136 -27.94 -15.76 20.59
C ASP A 136 -26.49 -16.10 20.22
N PHE A 137 -25.62 -16.22 21.22
CA PHE A 137 -24.21 -16.55 21.06
C PHE A 137 -23.97 -18.01 20.70
N ILE A 138 -24.77 -18.95 21.24
CA ILE A 138 -24.73 -20.36 20.82
C ILE A 138 -25.15 -20.51 19.36
N ASN A 139 -26.19 -19.79 18.93
CA ASN A 139 -26.76 -19.93 17.59
C ASN A 139 -26.01 -19.13 16.51
N TYR A 140 -25.45 -17.97 16.87
CA TYR A 140 -24.90 -17.00 15.93
C TYR A 140 -23.57 -16.40 16.38
N GLY A 141 -22.85 -17.06 17.30
CA GLY A 141 -21.69 -16.48 17.98
C GLY A 141 -20.61 -15.97 17.04
N ASP A 142 -20.22 -16.76 16.03
CA ASP A 142 -19.24 -16.36 15.02
C ASP A 142 -19.69 -15.09 14.28
N LYS A 143 -20.96 -15.04 13.83
CA LYS A 143 -21.53 -13.88 13.11
C LYS A 143 -21.61 -12.64 13.99
N ILE A 144 -22.01 -12.81 15.25
CA ILE A 144 -22.05 -11.73 16.24
C ILE A 144 -20.65 -11.16 16.45
N ILE A 145 -19.63 -12.01 16.58
CA ILE A 145 -18.25 -11.56 16.76
C ILE A 145 -17.75 -10.82 15.51
N TYR A 146 -17.98 -11.34 14.31
CA TYR A 146 -17.57 -10.66 13.07
C TYR A 146 -18.26 -9.31 12.89
N CYS A 147 -19.55 -9.22 13.18
CA CYS A 147 -20.27 -7.94 13.14
C CYS A 147 -19.75 -6.97 14.22
N ALA A 148 -19.52 -7.45 15.44
CA ALA A 148 -18.95 -6.65 16.53
C ALA A 148 -17.53 -6.15 16.20
N MET A 149 -16.74 -6.95 15.49
CA MET A 149 -15.42 -6.58 15.01
C MET A 149 -15.47 -5.36 14.08
N TYR A 150 -16.36 -5.37 13.09
CA TYR A 150 -16.55 -4.23 12.19
C TYR A 150 -17.02 -2.97 12.94
N LEU A 151 -17.96 -3.14 13.87
CA LEU A 151 -18.44 -2.03 14.70
C LEU A 151 -17.34 -1.45 15.59
N TYR A 152 -16.45 -2.30 16.13
CA TYR A 152 -15.36 -1.88 17.01
C TYR A 152 -14.33 -1.01 16.28
N VAL A 153 -14.00 -1.35 15.03
CA VAL A 153 -13.07 -0.57 14.19
C VAL A 153 -13.74 0.60 13.47
N GLY A 154 -15.06 0.77 13.62
CA GLY A 154 -15.83 1.86 13.00
C GLY A 154 -16.24 1.61 11.55
N TYR A 155 -16.15 0.38 11.06
CA TYR A 155 -16.53 -0.03 9.70
C TYR A 155 -18.04 -0.31 9.65
N ILE A 156 -18.85 0.74 9.83
CA ILE A 156 -20.31 0.65 10.02
C ILE A 156 -21.00 0.07 8.77
N ASN A 157 -20.54 0.47 7.59
CA ASN A 157 -21.11 0.00 6.33
C ASN A 157 -20.86 -1.49 6.13
N GLU A 158 -19.65 -1.96 6.44
CA GLU A 158 -19.27 -3.36 6.39
C GLU A 158 -20.03 -4.18 7.42
N ALA A 159 -20.20 -3.67 8.65
CA ALA A 159 -21.02 -4.30 9.67
C ALA A 159 -22.48 -4.48 9.21
N THR A 160 -23.04 -3.44 8.57
CA THR A 160 -24.42 -3.43 8.06
C THR A 160 -24.59 -4.38 6.88
N ASN A 161 -23.72 -4.29 5.87
CA ASN A 161 -23.74 -5.18 4.72
C ASN A 161 -23.56 -6.65 5.14
N PHE A 162 -22.68 -6.91 6.11
CA PHE A 162 -22.50 -8.24 6.67
C PHE A 162 -23.77 -8.72 7.35
N ALA A 163 -24.40 -7.91 8.21
CA ALA A 163 -25.63 -8.26 8.89
C ALA A 163 -26.77 -8.62 7.92
N GLU A 164 -26.98 -7.77 6.91
CA GLU A 164 -28.00 -8.00 5.87
C GLU A 164 -27.73 -9.29 5.09
N SER A 165 -26.47 -9.58 4.76
CA SER A 165 -26.08 -10.82 4.08
C SER A 165 -26.39 -12.09 4.90
N GLN A 166 -26.46 -11.97 6.23
CA GLN A 166 -26.76 -13.07 7.14
C GLN A 166 -28.26 -13.21 7.45
N GLY A 167 -29.13 -12.45 6.77
CA GLY A 167 -30.58 -12.45 7.03
C GLY A 167 -31.00 -11.62 8.24
N GLY A 168 -30.05 -10.89 8.84
CA GLY A 168 -30.29 -9.85 9.82
C GLY A 168 -30.72 -8.54 9.16
N GLY A 169 -30.59 -7.42 9.87
CA GLY A 169 -30.92 -6.11 9.34
C GLY A 169 -30.09 -4.98 9.94
N GLY A 170 -30.14 -3.82 9.29
CA GLY A 170 -29.51 -2.59 9.78
C GLY A 170 -30.13 -2.13 11.10
N SER A 171 -29.27 -1.73 12.03
CA SER A 171 -29.65 -1.04 13.26
C SER A 171 -29.24 0.43 13.16
N ASP A 172 -29.91 1.32 13.88
CA ASP A 172 -29.54 2.74 13.88
C ASP A 172 -28.09 2.88 14.39
N THR A 173 -27.22 3.31 13.49
CA THR A 173 -25.77 3.45 13.67
C THR A 173 -25.29 4.83 13.20
N LYS A 174 -26.22 5.78 13.06
CA LYS A 174 -25.94 7.11 12.48
C LYS A 174 -24.86 7.90 13.26
N ASP A 175 -24.80 7.69 14.58
CA ASP A 175 -23.81 8.30 15.48
C ASP A 175 -22.86 7.25 16.10
N TRP A 176 -22.60 6.16 15.37
CA TRP A 176 -21.76 5.07 15.88
C TRP A 176 -20.27 5.45 15.88
N GLY A 177 -19.64 5.34 17.05
CA GLY A 177 -18.23 5.60 17.24
C GLY A 177 -17.85 5.52 18.71
N ARG A 178 -16.58 5.22 18.99
CA ARG A 178 -16.06 5.15 20.36
C ARG A 178 -15.87 6.55 20.93
N GLU A 179 -16.33 6.79 22.15
CA GLU A 179 -16.07 8.06 22.83
C GLU A 179 -14.61 8.12 23.31
N LYS A 180 -14.04 9.32 23.40
CA LYS A 180 -12.60 9.51 23.72
C LYS A 180 -12.20 8.87 25.05
N ASP A 181 -13.10 8.92 26.03
CA ASP A 181 -12.87 8.46 27.39
C ASP A 181 -13.62 7.14 27.70
N GLU A 182 -14.23 6.49 26.69
CA GLU A 182 -14.93 5.21 26.85
C GLU A 182 -13.92 4.08 27.09
N ASP A 183 -14.10 3.38 28.22
CA ASP A 183 -13.31 2.19 28.54
C ASP A 183 -13.40 1.13 27.43
N GLU A 184 -12.27 0.46 27.14
CA GLU A 184 -12.19 -0.50 26.03
C GLU A 184 -13.17 -1.68 26.21
N ILE A 185 -13.35 -2.15 27.45
CA ILE A 185 -14.27 -3.25 27.73
C ILE A 185 -15.71 -2.80 27.53
N GLU A 186 -16.05 -1.58 27.95
CA GLU A 186 -17.41 -1.06 27.74
C GLU A 186 -17.70 -0.81 26.26
N TRP A 187 -16.71 -0.32 25.51
CA TRP A 187 -16.81 -0.20 24.05
C TRP A 187 -17.06 -1.56 23.37
N ILE A 188 -16.30 -2.60 23.76
CA ILE A 188 -16.52 -3.98 23.27
C ILE A 188 -17.93 -4.47 23.59
N ARG A 189 -18.41 -4.23 24.82
CA ARG A 189 -19.76 -4.62 25.22
C ARG A 189 -20.82 -3.88 24.41
N ARG A 190 -20.63 -2.60 24.12
CA ARG A 190 -21.53 -1.82 23.25
C ARG A 190 -21.56 -2.40 21.84
N CYS A 191 -20.39 -2.74 21.28
CA CYS A 191 -20.28 -3.42 19.98
C CYS A 191 -21.01 -4.76 19.96
N LEU A 192 -20.82 -5.60 20.99
CA LEU A 192 -21.52 -6.89 21.11
C LEU A 192 -23.04 -6.73 21.18
N ARG A 193 -23.53 -5.79 22.01
CA ARG A 193 -24.97 -5.50 22.12
C ARG A 193 -25.58 -5.11 20.78
N GLN A 194 -24.89 -4.27 20.02
CA GLN A 194 -25.36 -3.82 18.71
C GLN A 194 -25.26 -4.94 17.66
N ALA A 195 -24.15 -5.68 17.64
CA ALA A 195 -23.97 -6.82 16.73
C ALA A 195 -25.04 -7.89 16.93
N THR A 196 -25.35 -8.24 18.18
CA THR A 196 -26.44 -9.19 18.48
C THR A 196 -27.77 -8.72 17.91
N LYS A 197 -28.11 -7.42 18.03
CA LYS A 197 -29.34 -6.87 17.42
C LYS A 197 -29.31 -6.97 15.89
N MET A 198 -28.18 -6.65 15.28
CA MET A 198 -28.01 -6.69 13.81
C MET A 198 -28.05 -8.11 13.26
N MET A 199 -27.59 -9.12 14.02
CA MET A 199 -27.62 -10.54 13.61
C MET A 199 -28.98 -11.20 13.79
N LYS A 200 -29.89 -10.62 14.60
CA LYS A 200 -31.23 -11.19 14.77
C LYS A 200 -32.02 -11.07 13.46
N PRO A 201 -32.79 -12.10 13.08
CA PRO A 201 -33.66 -12.04 11.92
C PRO A 201 -34.56 -10.82 11.99
N MET A 202 -34.67 -10.09 10.88
CA MET A 202 -35.59 -8.96 10.80
C MET A 202 -37.01 -9.49 11.02
N LYS A 203 -37.65 -9.13 12.16
CA LYS A 203 -39.08 -9.36 12.35
C LYS A 203 -39.80 -8.53 11.29
N ARG A 204 -40.12 -9.13 10.14
CA ARG A 204 -41.03 -8.51 9.16
C ARG A 204 -42.32 -8.26 9.92
N LYS A 205 -42.62 -6.98 10.22
CA LYS A 205 -43.98 -6.60 10.66
C LYS A 205 -44.91 -7.21 9.61
N GLY A 206 -45.71 -8.19 10.04
CA GLY A 206 -46.59 -8.91 9.14
C GLY A 206 -47.42 -7.91 8.36
N LEU A 207 -47.44 -8.05 7.04
CA LEU A 207 -48.58 -7.62 6.27
C LEU A 207 -49.76 -8.41 6.84
N SER A 208 -50.58 -7.77 7.67
CA SER A 208 -51.88 -8.34 8.03
C SER A 208 -52.63 -8.54 6.72
N ARG A 209 -52.87 -9.80 6.36
CA ARG A 209 -53.85 -10.15 5.35
C ARG A 209 -55.22 -10.14 5.99
#